data_AF-A0A9W9MS11-F1
#
_entry.id   AF-A0A9W9MS11-F1
#
_cell.length_a   1.000
_cell.length_b   1.000
_cell.length_c   1.000
_cell.angle_alpha   90.00
_cell.angle_beta   90.00
_cell.angle_gamma   90.00
#
_symmetry.space_group_name_H-M   'P 1'
#
loop_
_entity.id
_entity.type
_entity.pdbx_description
1 polymer ?
#
loop_
_entity_poly.entity_id
_entity_poly.type
_entity_poly.pdbx_seq_one_letter_code
_entity_poly.pdbx_strand_id
1 'polypeptide(L)'
;MTEPNLSPACFTKYNEQTQSNLFTLPPEIRYEIFAYTSTSAPDTTQPPEQYGYCTRPGYETRCRTYTELLRTCKKVYIETWFMPLIYSEHAFWMGTLYHTPERMVTVEKMQQSLNLIHDRHGEVQGGRIRVFPQLHKLEDTTDFDGIFTMRHFYPETVTITIRYTDTWFWEANQALRIEGAWGKWLVLPSSVTRFYIDIESIERRKDEVDYTAGEMADQWRFKRADGINMLAAKADTTVSKWTGSSMLGERRWLRDEVEPGQLRYYFATVMWRPSQEPLDDQRLNPPLRVNWDRPGFKDSFWHSIRESYLEKAGLSMAVPASEVIARGIADGYGCRGSDDDMSESEYEDYPEEDSDEDSEDDSDDDSKENGGFQA
;
A
#
# COMPACT_ATOMS: atom_id res chain seq x y z
N MET A 1 11.18 -4.83 -29.74
CA MET A 1 10.21 -5.85 -29.29
C MET A 1 8.85 -5.19 -29.38
N THR A 2 7.90 -5.76 -30.12
CA THR A 2 6.53 -5.22 -30.22
C THR A 2 5.88 -5.27 -28.85
N GLU A 3 5.32 -4.15 -28.40
CA GLU A 3 4.53 -4.13 -27.16
C GLU A 3 3.44 -5.20 -27.22
N PRO A 4 3.26 -6.01 -26.16
CA PRO A 4 2.23 -7.02 -26.14
C PRO A 4 0.87 -6.34 -26.28
N ASN A 5 0.07 -6.79 -27.26
CA ASN A 5 -1.29 -6.31 -27.44
C ASN A 5 -2.10 -6.67 -26.18
N LEU A 6 -2.44 -5.66 -25.37
CA LEU A 6 -3.13 -5.79 -24.08
C LEU A 6 -4.62 -6.17 -24.22
N SER A 7 -5.14 -6.34 -25.44
CA SER A 7 -6.56 -6.65 -25.63
C SER A 7 -6.90 -8.09 -25.18
N PRO A 8 -7.94 -8.28 -24.34
CA PRO A 8 -8.38 -9.61 -23.96
C PRO A 8 -8.84 -10.39 -25.19
N ALA A 9 -8.51 -11.68 -25.23
CA ALA A 9 -8.81 -12.51 -26.39
C ALA A 9 -10.33 -12.64 -26.59
N CYS A 10 -10.81 -12.19 -27.75
CA CYS A 10 -12.22 -12.33 -28.13
C CYS A 10 -12.42 -13.61 -28.94
N PHE A 11 -13.05 -14.63 -28.34
CA PHE A 11 -13.34 -15.88 -29.05
C PHE A 11 -14.79 -15.92 -29.54
N THR A 12 -14.98 -15.92 -30.86
CA THR A 12 -16.29 -16.11 -31.49
C THR A 12 -16.67 -17.58 -31.70
N LYS A 13 -15.70 -18.49 -31.50
CA LYS A 13 -15.88 -19.95 -31.59
C LYS A 13 -15.12 -20.65 -30.46
N TYR A 14 -15.84 -21.44 -29.68
CA TYR A 14 -15.31 -22.26 -28.60
C TYR A 14 -16.13 -23.56 -28.46
N ASN A 15 -15.54 -24.57 -27.82
CA ASN A 15 -16.26 -25.79 -27.45
C ASN A 15 -17.05 -25.50 -26.16
N GLU A 16 -18.33 -25.88 -26.13
CA GLU A 16 -19.24 -25.66 -25.00
C GLU A 16 -18.85 -26.42 -23.73
N GLN A 17 -17.92 -27.37 -23.82
CA GLN A 17 -17.41 -28.19 -22.72
C GLN A 17 -18.53 -28.98 -22.01
N THR A 18 -19.53 -29.46 -22.74
CA THR A 18 -20.69 -30.19 -22.19
C THR A 18 -20.30 -31.51 -21.50
N GLN A 19 -19.11 -32.04 -21.80
CA GLN A 19 -18.54 -33.21 -21.14
C GLN A 19 -17.91 -32.92 -19.77
N SER A 20 -17.76 -31.65 -19.39
CA SER A 20 -17.17 -31.25 -18.11
C SER A 20 -18.26 -30.99 -17.08
N ASN A 21 -18.16 -31.64 -15.91
CA ASN A 21 -19.08 -31.42 -14.80
C ASN A 21 -19.14 -29.94 -14.37
N LEU A 22 -18.04 -29.19 -14.51
CA LEU A 22 -18.02 -27.76 -14.22
C LEU A 22 -19.11 -27.02 -15.00
N PHE A 23 -19.28 -27.32 -16.29
CA PHE A 23 -20.26 -26.66 -17.16
C PHE A 23 -21.67 -27.26 -17.10
N THR A 24 -21.85 -28.31 -16.31
CA THR A 24 -23.19 -28.79 -15.90
C THR A 24 -23.75 -28.03 -14.70
N LEU A 25 -22.90 -27.31 -13.96
CA LEU A 25 -23.31 -26.50 -12.83
C LEU A 25 -24.03 -25.22 -13.30
N PRO A 26 -24.97 -24.70 -12.49
CA PRO A 26 -25.55 -23.38 -12.71
C PRO A 26 -24.47 -22.30 -12.79
N PRO A 27 -24.63 -21.25 -13.62
CA PRO A 27 -23.67 -20.18 -13.76
C PRO A 27 -23.24 -19.55 -12.44
N GLU A 28 -24.15 -19.44 -11.47
CA GLU A 28 -23.92 -18.87 -10.14
C GLU A 28 -22.90 -19.70 -9.35
N ILE A 29 -23.01 -21.03 -9.41
CA ILE A 29 -22.06 -21.93 -8.74
C ILE A 29 -20.71 -21.92 -9.44
N ARG A 30 -20.70 -21.84 -10.78
CA ARG A 30 -19.44 -21.69 -11.52
C ARG A 30 -18.74 -20.40 -11.16
N TYR A 31 -19.49 -19.30 -11.06
CA TYR A 31 -18.98 -17.99 -10.67
C TYR A 31 -18.28 -18.03 -9.31
N GLU A 32 -18.90 -18.67 -8.30
CA GLU A 32 -18.26 -18.87 -6.98
C GLU A 32 -16.96 -19.68 -7.09
N ILE A 33 -16.97 -20.81 -7.81
CA ILE A 33 -15.76 -21.62 -8.05
C ILE A 33 -14.67 -20.77 -8.70
N PHE A 34 -15.02 -19.98 -9.71
CA PHE A 34 -14.10 -19.10 -10.41
C PHE A 34 -13.56 -17.98 -9.53
N ALA A 35 -14.38 -17.41 -8.65
CA ALA A 35 -13.96 -16.41 -7.69
C ALA A 35 -12.90 -16.97 -6.73
N TYR A 36 -13.18 -18.12 -6.10
CA TYR A 36 -12.24 -18.77 -5.18
C TYR A 36 -10.94 -19.18 -5.85
N THR A 37 -11.01 -19.68 -7.09
CA THR A 37 -9.81 -20.14 -7.83
C THR A 37 -9.00 -19.00 -8.44
N SER A 38 -9.61 -17.84 -8.65
CA SER A 38 -8.95 -16.66 -9.23
C SER A 38 -8.44 -15.66 -8.19
N THR A 39 -8.85 -15.81 -6.93
CA THR A 39 -8.36 -14.97 -5.83
C THR A 39 -6.85 -15.20 -5.64
N SER A 40 -6.10 -14.11 -5.47
CA SER A 40 -4.66 -14.19 -5.22
C SER A 40 -4.39 -14.81 -3.85
N ALA A 41 -3.27 -15.54 -3.74
CA ALA A 41 -2.81 -16.09 -2.46
C ALA A 41 -1.28 -16.01 -2.36
N PRO A 42 -0.70 -16.06 -1.15
CA PRO A 42 0.75 -16.04 -0.96
C PRO A 42 1.47 -17.12 -1.78
N ASP A 43 2.53 -16.74 -2.50
CA ASP A 43 3.36 -17.67 -3.27
C ASP A 43 4.33 -18.41 -2.36
N THR A 44 3.89 -19.58 -1.89
CA THR A 44 4.71 -20.48 -1.05
C THR A 44 5.95 -21.05 -1.74
N THR A 45 6.15 -20.80 -3.04
CA THR A 45 7.34 -21.25 -3.76
C THR A 45 8.53 -20.28 -3.66
N GLN A 46 8.28 -19.06 -3.22
CA GLN A 46 9.31 -18.03 -3.04
C GLN A 46 9.63 -17.85 -1.55
N PRO A 47 10.89 -17.60 -1.19
CA PRO A 47 11.21 -17.23 0.17
C PRO A 47 10.58 -15.87 0.51
N PRO A 48 10.30 -15.60 1.80
CA PRO A 48 9.93 -14.27 2.26
C PRO A 48 10.99 -13.24 1.89
N GLU A 49 10.58 -11.97 1.80
CA GLU A 49 11.49 -10.86 1.56
C GLU A 49 12.52 -10.75 2.71
N GLN A 50 13.80 -10.57 2.34
CA GLN A 50 14.91 -10.66 3.29
C GLN A 50 14.97 -9.48 4.29
N TYR A 51 14.63 -8.27 3.85
CA TYR A 51 14.87 -7.03 4.61
C TYR A 51 13.61 -6.38 5.19
N GLY A 52 12.50 -7.12 5.22
CA GLY A 52 11.40 -6.95 6.15
C GLY A 52 10.50 -5.71 6.01
N TYR A 53 10.93 -4.64 5.32
CA TYR A 53 10.14 -3.40 5.25
C TYR A 53 8.76 -3.62 4.63
N CYS A 54 8.61 -4.54 3.69
CA CYS A 54 7.32 -4.85 3.07
C CYS A 54 6.67 -6.14 3.62
N THR A 55 7.32 -6.86 4.54
CA THR A 55 6.81 -8.11 5.12
C THR A 55 5.77 -7.85 6.21
N ARG A 56 4.57 -8.43 6.10
CA ARG A 56 3.50 -8.45 7.13
C ARG A 56 2.54 -9.62 6.88
N PRO A 57 1.63 -9.94 7.83
CA PRO A 57 0.51 -10.84 7.59
C PRO A 57 -0.22 -10.57 6.26
N GLY A 58 -0.25 -11.56 5.38
CA GLY A 58 -0.85 -11.49 4.04
C GLY A 58 0.08 -10.95 2.94
N TYR A 59 1.28 -10.51 3.29
CA TYR A 59 2.32 -9.96 2.40
C TYR A 59 3.70 -10.54 2.73
N GLU A 60 3.74 -11.72 3.36
CA GLU A 60 5.00 -12.38 3.73
C GLU A 60 5.80 -12.81 2.50
N THR A 61 5.07 -13.18 1.45
CA THR A 61 5.60 -13.53 0.14
C THR A 61 4.80 -12.77 -0.92
N ARG A 62 5.33 -12.71 -2.14
CA ARG A 62 4.60 -12.12 -3.26
C ARG A 62 3.28 -12.87 -3.44
N CYS A 63 2.16 -12.15 -3.49
CA CYS A 63 0.87 -12.75 -3.83
C CYS A 63 0.89 -13.19 -5.30
N ARG A 64 0.49 -14.43 -5.53
CA ARG A 64 0.34 -15.00 -6.86
C ARG A 64 -1.13 -15.12 -7.20
N THR A 65 -1.48 -14.57 -8.35
CA THR A 65 -2.74 -14.88 -9.03
C THR A 65 -2.57 -16.18 -9.82
N TYR A 66 -3.35 -17.21 -9.48
CA TYR A 66 -3.36 -18.48 -10.20
C TYR A 66 -4.20 -18.37 -11.47
N THR A 67 -3.52 -18.29 -12.62
CA THR A 67 -4.15 -18.12 -13.94
C THR A 67 -4.26 -19.43 -14.73
N GLU A 68 -3.88 -20.55 -14.13
CA GLU A 68 -3.92 -21.89 -14.73
C GLU A 68 -5.31 -22.23 -15.24
N LEU A 69 -6.35 -21.86 -14.47
CA LEU A 69 -7.73 -22.10 -14.84
C LEU A 69 -8.11 -21.35 -16.13
N LEU A 70 -7.68 -20.10 -16.28
CA LEU A 70 -7.91 -19.28 -17.48
C LEU A 70 -7.31 -19.91 -18.74
N ARG A 71 -6.27 -20.74 -18.58
CA ARG A 71 -5.56 -21.40 -19.67
C ARG A 71 -6.16 -22.75 -20.07
N THR A 72 -7.17 -23.24 -19.35
CA THR A 72 -7.76 -24.55 -19.61
C THR A 72 -8.58 -24.60 -20.89
N CYS A 73 -9.49 -23.63 -21.09
CA CYS A 73 -10.29 -23.52 -22.31
C CYS A 73 -10.83 -22.11 -22.52
N LYS A 74 -11.21 -21.82 -23.78
CA LYS A 74 -11.78 -20.53 -24.20
C LYS A 74 -13.04 -20.15 -23.42
N LYS A 75 -13.89 -21.11 -23.07
CA LYS A 75 -15.15 -20.86 -22.36
C LYS A 75 -14.89 -20.34 -20.94
N VAL A 76 -13.98 -20.98 -20.21
CA VAL A 76 -13.51 -20.47 -18.91
C VAL A 76 -12.92 -19.07 -19.08
N TYR A 77 -12.01 -18.88 -20.05
CA TYR A 77 -11.40 -17.57 -20.28
C TYR A 77 -12.43 -16.46 -20.49
N ILE A 78 -13.42 -16.66 -21.37
CA ILE A 78 -14.46 -15.66 -21.66
C ILE A 78 -15.27 -15.33 -20.41
N GLU A 79 -15.62 -16.33 -19.59
CA GLU A 79 -16.41 -16.14 -18.37
C GLU A 79 -15.63 -15.45 -17.24
N THR A 80 -14.29 -15.53 -17.23
CA THR A 80 -13.53 -15.31 -15.98
C THR A 80 -12.24 -14.50 -16.08
N TRP A 81 -11.78 -14.10 -17.28
CA TRP A 81 -10.46 -13.46 -17.45
C TRP A 81 -10.24 -12.21 -16.58
N PHE A 82 -11.31 -11.50 -16.21
CA PHE A 82 -11.27 -10.28 -15.38
C PHE A 82 -11.34 -10.56 -13.88
N MET A 83 -11.78 -11.76 -13.48
CA MET A 83 -11.98 -12.15 -12.08
C MET A 83 -10.73 -12.00 -11.21
N PRO A 84 -9.53 -12.39 -11.67
CA PRO A 84 -8.29 -12.08 -10.96
C PRO A 84 -8.16 -10.64 -10.48
N LEU A 85 -8.59 -9.69 -11.30
CA LEU A 85 -8.49 -8.27 -10.98
C LEU A 85 -9.59 -7.89 -9.98
N ILE A 86 -10.84 -8.26 -10.22
CA ILE A 86 -11.96 -7.82 -9.36
C ILE A 86 -12.08 -8.57 -8.02
N TYR A 87 -11.34 -9.66 -7.79
CA TYR A 87 -11.32 -10.34 -6.49
C TYR A 87 -10.04 -10.13 -5.69
N SER A 88 -9.01 -9.54 -6.30
CA SER A 88 -7.77 -9.26 -5.60
C SER A 88 -7.89 -8.00 -4.76
N GLU A 89 -7.14 -8.00 -3.65
CA GLU A 89 -6.72 -6.76 -3.01
C GLU A 89 -5.55 -6.17 -3.81
N HIS A 90 -5.70 -4.93 -4.24
CA HIS A 90 -4.69 -4.18 -4.99
C HIS A 90 -3.94 -3.28 -4.02
N ALA A 91 -2.65 -3.60 -3.84
CA ALA A 91 -1.77 -2.85 -2.96
C ALA A 91 -1.02 -1.76 -3.74
N PHE A 92 -1.18 -0.51 -3.30
CA PHE A 92 -0.43 0.64 -3.77
C PHE A 92 0.50 1.11 -2.68
N TRP A 93 1.75 1.41 -3.03
CA TRP A 93 2.77 1.79 -2.06
C TRP A 93 3.24 3.22 -2.37
N MET A 94 3.00 4.13 -1.43
CA MET A 94 3.38 5.52 -1.54
C MET A 94 4.59 5.76 -0.62
N GLY A 95 5.78 5.40 -1.09
CA GLY A 95 7.01 5.55 -0.30
C GLY A 95 8.27 5.74 -1.13
N THR A 96 9.41 5.77 -0.46
CA THR A 96 10.76 5.70 -1.02
C THR A 96 11.07 4.29 -1.47
N LEU A 97 12.08 4.15 -2.33
CA LEU A 97 12.42 2.89 -3.02
C LEU A 97 12.49 1.69 -2.06
N TYR A 98 13.15 1.86 -0.90
CA TYR A 98 13.36 0.79 0.09
C TYR A 98 12.11 0.43 0.91
N HIS A 99 11.10 1.29 0.91
CA HIS A 99 9.83 1.08 1.60
C HIS A 99 8.73 0.50 0.71
N THR A 100 9.07 0.21 -0.55
CA THR A 100 8.15 -0.34 -1.55
C THR A 100 8.68 -1.66 -2.13
N PRO A 101 7.80 -2.59 -2.55
CA PRO A 101 8.24 -3.78 -3.27
C PRO A 101 8.88 -3.41 -4.62
N GLU A 102 9.90 -4.17 -5.03
CA GLU A 102 10.58 -4.02 -6.32
C GLU A 102 9.64 -4.01 -7.53
N ARG A 103 8.50 -4.71 -7.45
CA ARG A 103 7.51 -4.81 -8.53
C ARG A 103 6.13 -4.44 -8.02
N MET A 104 5.57 -3.39 -8.62
CA MET A 104 4.24 -2.88 -8.29
C MET A 104 3.42 -2.69 -9.56
N VAL A 105 2.10 -2.80 -9.44
CA VAL A 105 1.19 -2.35 -10.49
C VAL A 105 1.02 -0.83 -10.36
N THR A 106 1.17 -0.11 -11.47
CA THR A 106 0.93 1.33 -11.50
C THR A 106 -0.56 1.61 -11.66
N VAL A 107 -1.01 2.79 -11.20
CA VAL A 107 -2.38 3.27 -11.42
C VAL A 107 -2.72 3.27 -12.91
N GLU A 108 -1.78 3.68 -13.77
CA GLU A 108 -1.98 3.67 -15.21
C GLU A 108 -2.25 2.27 -15.78
N LYS A 109 -1.41 1.27 -15.44
CA LYS A 109 -1.59 -0.12 -15.90
C LYS A 109 -2.89 -0.73 -15.38
N MET A 110 -3.26 -0.38 -14.15
CA MET A 110 -4.53 -0.79 -13.58
C MET A 110 -5.70 -0.13 -14.32
N GLN A 111 -5.63 1.16 -14.61
CA GLN A 111 -6.65 1.89 -15.37
C GLN A 111 -6.86 1.31 -16.77
N GLN A 112 -5.78 0.96 -17.48
CA GLN A 112 -5.87 0.29 -18.78
C GLN A 112 -6.67 -1.03 -18.67
N SER A 113 -6.39 -1.82 -17.63
CA SER A 113 -7.10 -3.08 -17.38
C SER A 113 -8.58 -2.85 -17.03
N LEU A 114 -8.88 -1.85 -16.21
CA LEU A 114 -10.24 -1.47 -15.83
C LEU A 114 -11.08 -1.01 -17.03
N ASN A 115 -10.49 -0.22 -17.94
CA ASN A 115 -11.17 0.18 -19.18
C ASN A 115 -11.55 -1.04 -20.03
N LEU A 116 -10.62 -2.01 -20.18
CA LEU A 116 -10.87 -3.23 -20.94
C LEU A 116 -11.98 -4.09 -20.32
N ILE A 117 -12.05 -4.15 -18.99
CA ILE A 117 -13.12 -4.86 -18.28
C ILE A 117 -14.45 -4.15 -18.55
N HIS A 118 -14.47 -2.82 -18.42
CA HIS A 118 -15.67 -2.02 -18.62
C HIS A 118 -16.21 -2.13 -20.05
N ASP A 119 -15.35 -2.04 -21.06
CA ASP A 119 -15.74 -2.16 -22.48
C ASP A 119 -16.38 -3.52 -22.80
N ARG A 120 -16.04 -4.56 -22.05
CA ARG A 120 -16.48 -5.95 -22.29
C ARG A 120 -17.67 -6.37 -21.44
N HIS A 121 -17.70 -5.94 -20.18
CA HIS A 121 -18.64 -6.43 -19.17
C HIS A 121 -19.50 -5.33 -18.54
N GLY A 122 -19.23 -4.06 -18.85
CA GLY A 122 -19.87 -2.92 -18.23
C GLY A 122 -19.37 -2.68 -16.81
N GLU A 123 -20.27 -2.22 -15.93
CA GLU A 123 -19.92 -2.02 -14.52
C GLU A 123 -19.74 -3.37 -13.81
N VAL A 124 -18.54 -3.59 -13.28
CA VAL A 124 -18.22 -4.78 -12.50
C VAL A 124 -17.81 -4.35 -11.11
N GLN A 125 -18.66 -4.71 -10.13
CA GLN A 125 -18.39 -4.47 -8.71
C GLN A 125 -17.28 -5.41 -8.23
N GLY A 126 -16.33 -4.88 -7.48
CA GLY A 126 -15.27 -5.71 -6.91
C GLY A 126 -13.95 -4.97 -6.69
N GLY A 127 -13.03 -5.74 -6.11
CA GLY A 127 -11.70 -5.35 -5.73
C GLY A 127 -11.67 -4.71 -4.35
N ARG A 128 -10.46 -4.71 -3.79
CA ARG A 128 -10.15 -3.99 -2.55
C ARG A 128 -8.92 -3.14 -2.82
N ILE A 129 -8.88 -1.95 -2.24
CA ILE A 129 -7.69 -1.11 -2.29
C ILE A 129 -7.00 -1.20 -0.95
N ARG A 130 -5.70 -1.45 -0.96
CA ARG A 130 -4.83 -1.20 0.19
C ARG A 130 -3.75 -0.21 -0.21
N VAL A 131 -3.57 0.84 0.57
CA VAL A 131 -2.51 1.83 0.37
C VAL A 131 -1.53 1.71 1.54
N PHE A 132 -0.25 1.62 1.23
CA PHE A 132 0.85 1.64 2.20
C PHE A 132 1.65 2.93 2.01
N PRO A 133 1.28 4.01 2.70
CA PRO A 133 2.01 5.25 2.57
C PRO A 133 3.05 5.41 3.68
N GLN A 134 4.21 5.93 3.31
CA GLN A 134 5.05 6.67 4.26
C GLN A 134 4.37 7.98 4.63
N LEU A 135 4.46 8.39 5.90
CA LEU A 135 3.76 9.57 6.40
C LEU A 135 4.16 10.85 5.66
N HIS A 136 5.43 11.03 5.28
CA HIS A 136 5.82 12.23 4.55
C HIS A 136 5.05 12.35 3.21
N LYS A 137 4.94 11.26 2.43
CA LYS A 137 4.12 11.25 1.20
C LYS A 137 2.63 11.41 1.49
N LEU A 138 2.12 10.73 2.52
CA LEU A 138 0.70 10.82 2.88
C LEU A 138 0.29 12.24 3.27
N GLU A 139 1.12 12.91 4.05
CA GLU A 139 0.82 14.22 4.62
C GLU A 139 0.97 15.35 3.60
N ASP A 140 1.82 15.16 2.58
CA ASP A 140 2.05 16.12 1.50
C ASP A 140 1.15 15.89 0.26
N THR A 141 0.50 14.73 0.14
CA THR A 141 -0.32 14.40 -1.05
C THR A 141 -1.60 15.23 -1.13
N THR A 142 -2.05 15.48 -2.36
CA THR A 142 -3.33 16.13 -2.67
C THR A 142 -4.24 15.30 -3.58
N ASP A 143 -3.73 14.20 -4.14
CA ASP A 143 -4.41 13.40 -5.17
C ASP A 143 -4.20 11.88 -5.00
N PHE A 144 -3.37 11.45 -4.04
CA PHE A 144 -3.06 10.05 -3.78
C PHE A 144 -2.56 9.31 -5.03
N ASP A 145 -1.73 9.96 -5.85
CA ASP A 145 -1.18 9.41 -7.09
C ASP A 145 -2.28 8.89 -8.04
N GLY A 146 -3.50 9.44 -7.95
CA GLY A 146 -4.67 9.02 -8.74
C GLY A 146 -5.32 7.69 -8.31
N ILE A 147 -4.90 7.09 -7.19
CA ILE A 147 -5.42 5.78 -6.72
C ILE A 147 -6.95 5.80 -6.59
N PHE A 148 -7.52 6.87 -6.03
CA PHE A 148 -8.95 6.97 -5.76
C PHE A 148 -9.77 7.61 -6.90
N THR A 149 -9.11 8.05 -7.96
CA THR A 149 -9.75 8.67 -9.13
C THR A 149 -9.79 7.74 -10.34
N MET A 150 -9.30 6.49 -10.20
CA MET A 150 -9.41 5.46 -11.23
C MET A 150 -10.86 5.25 -11.65
N ARG A 151 -11.10 5.33 -12.96
CA ARG A 151 -12.40 5.09 -13.59
C ARG A 151 -12.71 3.61 -13.65
N HIS A 152 -14.00 3.28 -13.58
CA HIS A 152 -14.51 1.92 -13.66
C HIS A 152 -14.00 0.99 -12.56
N PHE A 153 -13.48 1.56 -11.47
CA PHE A 153 -13.11 0.79 -10.28
C PHE A 153 -14.13 1.03 -9.18
N TYR A 154 -14.74 -0.06 -8.72
CA TYR A 154 -15.83 -0.02 -7.75
C TYR A 154 -15.49 -0.88 -6.52
N PRO A 155 -14.44 -0.52 -5.76
CA PRO A 155 -14.05 -1.28 -4.58
C PRO A 155 -15.08 -1.12 -3.46
N GLU A 156 -15.36 -2.21 -2.76
CA GLU A 156 -16.20 -2.17 -1.55
C GLU A 156 -15.38 -1.70 -0.34
N THR A 157 -14.09 -2.05 -0.31
CA THR A 157 -13.18 -1.82 0.82
C THR A 157 -11.95 -1.05 0.39
N VAL A 158 -11.62 -0.03 1.19
CA VAL A 158 -10.35 0.71 1.11
C VAL A 158 -9.66 0.62 2.46
N THR A 159 -8.36 0.34 2.46
CA THR A 159 -7.53 0.33 3.66
C THR A 159 -6.29 1.19 3.45
N ILE A 160 -5.98 2.09 4.39
CA ILE A 160 -4.67 2.75 4.48
C ILE A 160 -3.92 2.12 5.64
N THR A 161 -2.71 1.60 5.40
CA THR A 161 -1.88 0.99 6.46
C THR A 161 -0.63 1.82 6.69
N ILE A 162 -0.59 2.53 7.81
CA ILE A 162 0.57 3.30 8.27
C ILE A 162 1.44 2.35 9.09
N ARG A 163 2.59 1.96 8.51
CA ARG A 163 3.51 0.98 9.09
C ARG A 163 4.37 1.60 10.19
N TYR A 164 4.92 0.78 11.07
CA TYR A 164 5.87 1.24 12.09
C TYR A 164 7.01 2.07 11.47
N THR A 165 7.60 1.54 10.39
CA THR A 165 8.74 2.12 9.67
C THR A 165 8.36 3.26 8.73
N ASP A 166 7.07 3.55 8.61
CA ASP A 166 6.56 4.61 7.73
C ASP A 166 6.23 5.88 8.51
N THR A 167 6.40 5.84 9.83
CA THR A 167 6.17 6.98 10.71
C THR A 167 7.39 7.89 10.77
N TRP A 168 7.15 9.18 10.99
CA TRP A 168 8.22 10.17 11.10
C TRP A 168 9.27 9.79 12.15
N PHE A 169 10.54 9.69 11.72
CA PHE A 169 11.70 9.48 12.58
C PHE A 169 11.55 8.29 13.54
N TRP A 170 10.95 7.20 13.06
CA TRP A 170 10.77 5.96 13.82
C TRP A 170 12.11 5.36 14.27
N GLU A 171 13.16 5.58 13.48
CA GLU A 171 14.55 5.21 13.73
C GLU A 171 15.07 5.85 15.00
N ALA A 172 14.68 7.11 15.25
CA ALA A 172 15.05 7.89 16.42
C ALA A 172 14.08 7.70 17.60
N ASN A 173 13.16 6.73 17.52
CA ASN A 173 12.13 6.48 18.54
C ASN A 173 11.25 7.72 18.83
N GLN A 174 11.08 8.60 17.84
CA GLN A 174 10.25 9.79 17.98
C GLN A 174 8.78 9.46 18.21
N ALA A 175 8.05 10.45 18.71
CA ALA A 175 6.64 10.31 18.99
C ALA A 175 5.76 10.07 17.79
N LEU A 176 4.81 9.13 17.93
CA LEU A 176 3.83 8.88 16.90
C LEU A 176 3.04 10.17 16.72
N ARG A 177 3.13 10.69 15.51
CA ARG A 177 2.42 11.87 15.06
C ARG A 177 1.87 11.58 13.69
N ILE A 178 0.65 12.01 13.44
CA ILE A 178 0.01 11.88 12.14
C ILE A 178 -0.74 13.18 11.88
N GLU A 179 -0.38 13.91 10.83
CA GLU A 179 -1.22 15.01 10.34
C GLU A 179 -2.52 14.44 9.78
N GLY A 180 -3.64 15.12 10.01
CA GLY A 180 -4.93 14.70 9.45
C GLY A 180 -5.37 15.50 8.23
N ALA A 181 -4.64 16.58 7.88
CA ALA A 181 -5.04 17.53 6.87
C ALA A 181 -5.19 16.91 5.46
N TRP A 182 -4.46 15.84 5.15
CA TRP A 182 -4.58 15.08 3.91
C TRP A 182 -5.98 14.48 3.72
N GLY A 183 -6.71 14.21 4.81
CA GLY A 183 -8.04 13.62 4.75
C GLY A 183 -9.06 14.51 4.03
N LYS A 184 -8.81 15.82 3.89
CA LYS A 184 -9.64 16.73 3.10
C LYS A 184 -9.53 16.47 1.59
N TRP A 185 -8.41 15.90 1.15
CA TRP A 185 -8.11 15.57 -0.24
C TRP A 185 -8.53 14.14 -0.59
N LEU A 186 -8.70 13.28 0.42
CA LEU A 186 -9.19 11.92 0.22
C LEU A 186 -10.70 11.92 -0.04
N VAL A 187 -11.07 11.65 -1.29
CA VAL A 187 -12.45 11.37 -1.69
C VAL A 187 -12.57 9.90 -2.08
N LEU A 188 -13.29 9.12 -1.27
CA LEU A 188 -13.47 7.68 -1.51
C LEU A 188 -14.46 7.40 -2.65
N PRO A 189 -14.28 6.35 -3.47
CA PRO A 189 -15.26 5.95 -4.48
C PRO A 189 -16.66 5.69 -3.88
N SER A 190 -17.72 5.98 -4.63
CA SER A 190 -19.12 5.81 -4.18
C SER A 190 -19.49 4.37 -3.79
N SER A 191 -18.77 3.38 -4.34
CA SER A 191 -18.93 1.96 -4.02
C SER A 191 -18.40 1.58 -2.62
N VAL A 192 -17.56 2.41 -2.01
CA VAL A 192 -16.91 2.07 -0.73
C VAL A 192 -17.93 2.03 0.39
N THR A 193 -18.03 0.87 1.05
CA THR A 193 -18.88 0.67 2.23
C THR A 193 -18.07 0.56 3.51
N ARG A 194 -16.76 0.29 3.39
CA ARG A 194 -15.83 0.15 4.52
C ARG A 194 -14.51 0.81 4.19
N PHE A 195 -14.15 1.79 5.01
CA PHE A 195 -12.83 2.41 4.95
C PHE A 195 -12.07 2.11 6.24
N TYR A 196 -10.83 1.68 6.12
CA TYR A 196 -9.99 1.30 7.25
C TYR A 196 -8.72 2.14 7.28
N ILE A 197 -8.26 2.47 8.49
CA ILE A 197 -6.90 2.92 8.72
C ILE A 197 -6.28 1.97 9.75
N ASP A 198 -5.23 1.29 9.33
CA ASP A 198 -4.38 0.47 10.19
C ASP A 198 -3.19 1.31 10.67
N ILE A 199 -3.02 1.39 11.98
CA ILE A 199 -1.86 2.03 12.61
C ILE A 199 -1.01 0.91 13.22
N GLU A 200 0.16 0.67 12.66
CA GLU A 200 1.14 -0.29 13.16
C GLU A 200 2.22 0.40 13.97
N SER A 201 2.54 -0.17 15.13
CA SER A 201 3.80 0.10 15.81
C SER A 201 4.30 -1.17 16.51
N ILE A 202 5.44 -1.07 17.19
CA ILE A 202 5.95 -2.12 18.07
C ILE A 202 5.13 -2.20 19.36
N GLU A 203 4.96 -3.39 19.94
CA GLU A 203 4.06 -3.64 21.08
C GLU A 203 4.40 -2.79 22.32
N ARG A 204 5.68 -2.45 22.53
CA ARG A 204 6.09 -1.56 23.62
C ARG A 204 5.49 -0.14 23.50
N ARG A 205 5.00 0.25 22.32
CA ARG A 205 4.35 1.54 22.01
C ARG A 205 2.83 1.42 21.83
N LYS A 206 2.22 0.30 22.24
CA LYS A 206 0.77 0.08 22.07
C LYS A 206 -0.11 1.20 22.61
N ASP A 207 0.26 1.82 23.73
CA ASP A 207 -0.54 2.87 24.36
C ASP A 207 -0.61 4.13 23.48
N GLU A 208 0.42 4.39 22.67
CA GLU A 208 0.41 5.45 21.66
C GLU A 208 -0.54 5.10 20.51
N VAL A 209 -0.46 3.87 20.03
CA VAL A 209 -1.31 3.37 18.93
C VAL A 209 -2.78 3.39 19.35
N ASP A 210 -3.11 2.91 20.55
CA ASP A 210 -4.47 2.89 21.07
C ASP A 210 -5.05 4.29 21.24
N TYR A 211 -4.25 5.22 21.76
CA TYR A 211 -4.67 6.62 21.88
C TYR A 211 -4.87 7.26 20.51
N THR A 212 -3.90 7.14 19.60
CA THR A 212 -4.00 7.71 18.26
C THR A 212 -5.22 7.14 17.53
N ALA A 213 -5.45 5.83 17.59
CA ALA A 213 -6.62 5.19 17.01
C ALA A 213 -7.94 5.67 17.65
N GLY A 214 -7.95 5.88 18.97
CA GLY A 214 -9.10 6.45 19.68
C GLY A 214 -9.42 7.86 19.22
N GLU A 215 -8.44 8.76 19.22
CA GLU A 215 -8.60 10.15 18.77
C GLU A 215 -8.99 10.22 17.29
N MET A 216 -8.40 9.34 16.46
CA MET A 216 -8.73 9.18 15.05
C MET A 216 -10.20 8.79 14.86
N ALA A 217 -10.69 7.77 15.57
CA ALA A 217 -12.09 7.35 15.49
C ALA A 217 -13.04 8.49 15.94
N ASP A 218 -12.67 9.21 16.98
CA ASP A 218 -13.51 10.26 17.58
C ASP A 218 -13.57 11.51 16.68
N GLN A 219 -12.46 11.92 16.06
CA GLN A 219 -12.31 13.23 15.43
C GLN A 219 -12.18 13.21 13.90
N TRP A 220 -11.76 12.09 13.30
CA TRP A 220 -11.53 12.03 11.86
C TRP A 220 -12.75 11.57 11.07
N ARG A 221 -12.91 12.15 9.89
CA ARG A 221 -14.08 12.14 9.03
C ARG A 221 -13.61 12.14 7.59
N PHE A 222 -14.27 11.36 6.74
CA PHE A 222 -13.92 11.25 5.33
C PHE A 222 -15.16 11.41 4.46
N LYS A 223 -14.96 11.87 3.23
CA LYS A 223 -16.04 12.05 2.26
C LYS A 223 -15.96 10.98 1.18
N ARG A 224 -17.13 10.52 0.74
CA ARG A 224 -17.29 9.67 -0.42
C ARG A 224 -17.72 10.50 -1.63
N ALA A 225 -17.45 10.02 -2.85
CA ALA A 225 -17.66 10.75 -4.09
C ALA A 225 -19.12 11.14 -4.35
N ASP A 226 -20.08 10.41 -3.76
CA ASP A 226 -21.51 10.72 -3.79
C ASP A 226 -21.95 11.71 -2.70
N GLY A 227 -21.01 12.30 -1.97
CA GLY A 227 -21.26 13.25 -0.89
C GLY A 227 -21.62 12.61 0.46
N ILE A 228 -21.67 11.27 0.55
CA ILE A 228 -21.93 10.57 1.81
C ILE A 228 -20.71 10.65 2.71
N ASN A 229 -20.96 10.89 4.00
CA ASN A 229 -19.92 11.00 5.01
C ASN A 229 -19.56 9.61 5.54
N MET A 230 -18.28 9.43 5.86
CA MET A 230 -17.75 8.22 6.45
C MET A 230 -17.39 8.52 7.90
N LEU A 231 -18.03 7.82 8.84
CA LEU A 231 -17.84 7.97 10.28
C LEU A 231 -17.33 6.70 10.92
N ALA A 232 -16.44 6.85 11.90
CA ALA A 232 -15.99 5.76 12.73
C ALA A 232 -16.74 5.74 14.06
N ALA A 233 -16.88 4.55 14.62
CA ALA A 233 -17.25 4.38 16.02
C ALA A 233 -16.07 3.74 16.75
N LYS A 234 -15.68 4.32 17.88
CA LYS A 234 -14.56 3.80 18.70
C LYS A 234 -14.73 2.34 19.11
N ALA A 235 -15.98 1.88 19.25
CA ALA A 235 -16.30 0.48 19.57
C ALA A 235 -15.98 -0.51 18.43
N ASP A 236 -15.85 -0.02 17.19
CA ASP A 236 -15.46 -0.82 16.04
C ASP A 236 -13.94 -0.91 15.85
N THR A 237 -13.15 -0.21 16.68
CA THR A 237 -11.70 -0.30 16.63
C THR A 237 -11.25 -1.69 17.08
N THR A 238 -10.52 -2.39 16.21
CA THR A 238 -9.99 -3.72 16.51
C THR A 238 -8.48 -3.68 16.67
N VAL A 239 -7.96 -4.58 17.50
CA VAL A 239 -6.53 -4.71 17.75
C VAL A 239 -6.04 -6.08 17.31
N SER A 240 -4.85 -6.13 16.70
CA SER A 240 -4.16 -7.38 16.39
C SER A 240 -2.65 -7.28 16.64
N LYS A 241 -1.97 -8.43 16.64
CA LYS A 241 -0.52 -8.52 16.88
C LYS A 241 0.08 -9.54 15.94
N TRP A 242 1.33 -9.31 15.54
CA TRP A 242 2.12 -10.30 14.83
C TRP A 242 3.59 -10.17 15.19
N THR A 243 4.38 -11.18 14.86
CA THR A 243 5.82 -11.21 15.12
C THR A 243 6.56 -11.29 13.80
N GLY A 244 7.51 -10.38 13.61
CA GLY A 244 8.34 -10.28 12.43
C GLY A 244 9.83 -10.25 12.76
N SER A 245 10.65 -10.26 11.72
CA SER A 245 12.09 -10.10 11.85
C SER A 245 12.46 -8.72 12.40
N SER A 246 13.52 -8.64 13.20
CA SER A 246 14.16 -7.36 13.54
C SER A 246 15.16 -6.88 12.50
N MET A 247 15.39 -7.64 11.43
CA MET A 247 16.15 -7.20 10.27
C MET A 247 15.27 -6.35 9.36
N LEU A 248 15.48 -5.04 9.39
CA LEU A 248 14.79 -4.06 8.55
C LEU A 248 15.84 -3.21 7.84
N GLY A 249 15.82 -3.20 6.50
CA GLY A 249 16.75 -2.42 5.69
C GLY A 249 18.21 -2.72 5.98
N GLU A 250 18.60 -4.00 5.93
CA GLU A 250 19.98 -4.47 6.21
C GLU A 250 20.49 -4.13 7.63
N ARG A 251 19.59 -3.76 8.55
CA ARG A 251 19.93 -3.43 9.92
C ARG A 251 19.07 -4.23 10.87
N ARG A 252 19.72 -4.82 11.88
CA ARG A 252 19.03 -5.48 12.99
C ARG A 252 18.69 -4.45 14.06
N TRP A 253 17.40 -4.24 14.32
CA TRP A 253 16.86 -3.24 15.24
C TRP A 253 16.81 -3.73 16.69
N LEU A 254 17.96 -3.67 17.36
CA LEU A 254 18.22 -4.21 18.70
C LEU A 254 17.34 -3.57 19.79
N ARG A 255 17.03 -2.28 19.67
CA ARG A 255 16.22 -1.52 20.64
C ARG A 255 14.84 -2.13 20.85
N ASP A 256 14.26 -2.67 19.79
CA ASP A 256 12.84 -3.02 19.72
C ASP A 256 12.60 -4.53 19.82
N GLU A 257 13.66 -5.32 19.99
CA GLU A 257 13.58 -6.77 20.13
C GLU A 257 12.87 -7.20 21.42
N VAL A 258 11.91 -8.12 21.26
CA VAL A 258 11.31 -8.85 22.39
C VAL A 258 11.98 -10.19 22.62
N GLU A 259 12.50 -10.78 21.56
CA GLU A 259 13.29 -12.01 21.52
C GLU A 259 14.41 -11.82 20.48
N PRO A 260 15.51 -12.59 20.54
CA PRO A 260 16.60 -12.46 19.59
C PRO A 260 16.10 -12.52 18.14
N GLY A 261 16.33 -11.44 17.39
CA GLY A 261 15.97 -11.36 15.99
C GLY A 261 14.50 -11.08 15.71
N GLN A 262 13.68 -10.77 16.72
CA GLN A 262 12.24 -10.65 16.58
C GLN A 262 11.67 -9.34 17.12
N LEU A 263 10.82 -8.71 16.31
CA LEU A 263 9.95 -7.61 16.69
C LEU A 263 8.54 -8.12 16.88
N ARG A 264 7.85 -7.58 17.90
CA ARG A 264 6.42 -7.81 18.06
C ARG A 264 5.66 -6.54 17.73
N TYR A 265 4.82 -6.64 16.70
CA TYR A 265 4.02 -5.55 16.19
C TYR A 265 2.62 -5.56 16.84
N TYR A 266 2.04 -4.38 16.89
CA TYR A 266 0.74 -4.06 17.46
C TYR A 266 -0.01 -3.16 16.49
N PHE A 267 -1.22 -3.57 16.14
CA PHE A 267 -2.10 -2.89 15.19
C PHE A 267 -3.33 -2.41 15.91
N ALA A 268 -3.71 -1.17 15.65
CA ALA A 268 -5.08 -0.73 15.81
C ALA A 268 -5.68 -0.41 14.44
N THR A 269 -6.82 -1.01 14.14
CA THR A 269 -7.58 -0.79 12.91
C THR A 269 -8.82 0.01 13.27
N VAL A 270 -8.92 1.23 12.75
CA VAL A 270 -10.13 2.06 12.86
C VAL A 270 -10.94 1.89 11.58
N MET A 271 -12.26 1.77 11.72
CA MET A 271 -13.17 1.56 10.59
C MET A 271 -14.19 2.69 10.49
N TRP A 272 -14.31 3.26 9.30
CA TRP A 272 -15.38 4.18 8.93
C TRP A 272 -16.42 3.50 8.04
N ARG A 273 -17.69 3.83 8.28
CA ARG A 273 -18.83 3.39 7.48
C ARG A 273 -19.68 4.58 7.00
N PRO A 274 -20.44 4.41 5.91
CA PRO A 274 -21.40 5.41 5.44
C PRO A 274 -22.35 5.87 6.54
N SER A 275 -22.49 7.17 6.72
CA SER A 275 -23.43 7.80 7.64
C SER A 275 -24.15 8.98 6.97
N GLN A 276 -25.40 9.17 7.36
CA GLN A 276 -26.23 10.31 6.94
C GLN A 276 -26.06 11.53 7.85
N GLU A 277 -25.22 11.43 8.88
CA GLU A 277 -24.94 12.56 9.75
C GLU A 277 -24.22 13.67 8.97
N PRO A 278 -24.67 14.93 9.10
CA PRO A 278 -24.01 16.07 8.46
C PRO A 278 -22.62 16.29 9.08
N LEU A 279 -21.63 16.57 8.24
CA LEU A 279 -20.32 17.00 8.72
C LEU A 279 -20.37 18.47 9.14
N ASP A 280 -19.84 18.76 10.32
CA ASP A 280 -19.37 20.10 10.63
C ASP A 280 -18.03 20.29 9.91
N ASP A 281 -17.98 21.18 8.90
CA ASP A 281 -16.77 21.46 8.13
C ASP A 281 -15.68 22.18 8.96
N GLN A 282 -15.96 22.57 10.22
CA GLN A 282 -14.93 23.14 11.08
C GLN A 282 -13.90 22.10 11.53
N ARG A 283 -12.73 22.13 10.86
CA ARG A 283 -11.51 21.37 11.20
C ARG A 283 -11.68 19.85 11.15
N LEU A 284 -12.07 19.34 9.98
CA LEU A 284 -11.97 17.90 9.71
C LEU A 284 -10.52 17.44 9.91
N ASN A 285 -10.38 16.38 10.70
CA ASN A 285 -9.15 15.62 10.88
C ASN A 285 -7.99 16.45 11.48
N PRO A 286 -8.11 16.89 12.75
CA PRO A 286 -7.02 17.57 13.42
C PRO A 286 -5.77 16.66 13.53
N PRO A 287 -4.57 17.25 13.67
CA PRO A 287 -3.35 16.49 13.86
C PRO A 287 -3.41 15.66 15.14
N LEU A 288 -2.96 14.41 15.04
CA LEU A 288 -2.89 13.49 16.16
C LEU A 288 -1.47 13.50 16.73
N ARG A 289 -1.36 13.74 18.04
CA ARG A 289 -0.10 13.85 18.78
C ARG A 289 -0.19 13.18 20.13
N VAL A 290 0.80 12.36 20.45
CA VAL A 290 0.98 11.82 21.80
C VAL A 290 1.59 12.89 22.70
N ASN A 291 0.84 13.37 23.69
CA ASN A 291 1.19 14.53 24.52
C ASN A 291 1.68 14.17 25.95
N TRP A 292 2.07 12.91 26.20
CA TRP A 292 2.58 12.49 27.51
C TRP A 292 4.05 12.08 27.45
N ASP A 293 4.71 12.18 28.61
CA ASP A 293 6.10 11.81 28.79
C ASP A 293 6.31 10.31 28.56
N ARG A 294 7.33 10.01 27.76
CA ARG A 294 7.74 8.63 27.49
C ARG A 294 8.70 8.16 28.57
N PRO A 295 8.61 6.90 29.00
CA PRO A 295 9.75 6.26 29.64
C PRO A 295 10.95 6.37 28.68
N GLY A 296 11.99 7.11 29.09
CA GLY A 296 13.21 7.21 28.31
C GLY A 296 13.79 5.82 28.07
N PHE A 297 14.13 5.52 26.82
CA PHE A 297 14.94 4.34 26.53
C PHE A 297 16.31 4.61 27.15
N LYS A 298 16.71 3.80 28.14
CA LYS A 298 17.99 3.99 28.83
C LYS A 298 19.12 3.76 27.83
N ASP A 299 19.69 4.86 27.35
CA ASP A 299 21.02 5.02 26.76
C ASP A 299 21.66 3.74 26.23
N SER A 300 21.18 3.28 25.07
CA SER A 300 22.11 2.74 24.09
C SER A 300 22.02 3.63 22.87
N PHE A 301 23.10 4.37 22.61
CA PHE A 301 23.41 4.98 21.30
C PHE A 301 23.38 3.94 20.16
N TRP A 302 23.22 2.66 20.50
CA TRP A 302 22.99 1.51 19.65
C TRP A 302 21.50 1.21 19.52
N HIS A 303 20.86 1.73 18.47
CA HIS A 303 19.46 1.38 18.13
C HIS A 303 19.39 0.21 17.16
N SER A 304 20.36 0.15 16.24
CA SER A 304 20.46 -0.90 15.23
C SER A 304 21.92 -1.19 14.87
N ILE A 305 22.16 -2.34 14.24
CA ILE A 305 23.48 -2.78 13.78
C ILE A 305 23.38 -3.31 12.35
N ARG A 306 24.34 -2.97 11.48
CA ARG A 306 24.33 -3.39 10.07
C ARG A 306 24.57 -4.89 9.95
N GLU A 307 23.89 -5.54 9.00
CA GLU A 307 24.04 -6.96 8.68
C GLU A 307 25.51 -7.30 8.34
N SER A 308 26.17 -6.46 7.56
CA SER A 308 27.58 -6.65 7.20
C SER A 308 28.54 -6.72 8.40
N TYR A 309 28.23 -6.02 9.50
CA TYR A 309 28.99 -6.19 10.74
C TYR A 309 28.67 -7.52 11.42
N LEU A 310 27.39 -7.91 11.48
CA LEU A 310 26.97 -9.19 12.07
C LEU A 310 27.66 -10.36 11.38
N GLU A 311 27.69 -10.36 10.04
CA GLU A 311 28.39 -11.37 9.24
C GLU A 311 29.89 -11.41 9.54
N LYS A 312 30.55 -10.25 9.52
CA LYS A 312 32.00 -10.13 9.80
C LYS A 312 32.35 -10.60 11.22
N ALA A 313 31.47 -10.34 12.19
CA ALA A 313 31.65 -10.73 13.58
C ALA A 313 31.20 -12.18 13.87
N GLY A 314 30.60 -12.88 12.89
CA GLY A 314 30.05 -14.22 13.08
C GLY A 314 28.84 -14.27 14.01
N LEU A 315 28.08 -13.17 14.12
CA LEU A 315 26.92 -13.03 15.00
C LEU A 315 25.63 -13.39 14.24
N SER A 316 24.94 -14.43 14.69
CA SER A 316 23.64 -14.81 14.14
C SER A 316 22.47 -14.02 14.74
N MET A 317 21.30 -14.07 14.10
CA MET A 317 20.05 -13.48 14.62
C MET A 317 19.60 -14.10 15.95
N ALA A 318 20.08 -15.30 16.30
CA ALA A 318 19.76 -15.95 17.57
C ALA A 318 20.52 -15.38 18.77
N VAL A 319 21.58 -14.59 18.53
CA VAL A 319 22.36 -13.95 19.61
C VAL A 319 21.52 -12.83 20.24
N PRO A 320 21.36 -12.77 21.58
CA PRO A 320 20.59 -11.72 22.24
C PRO A 320 21.11 -10.30 21.94
N ALA A 321 20.20 -9.33 21.84
CA ALA A 321 20.55 -7.93 21.55
C ALA A 321 21.62 -7.35 22.49
N SER A 322 21.56 -7.67 23.79
CA SER A 322 22.55 -7.21 24.77
C SER A 322 23.97 -7.72 24.50
N GLU A 323 24.10 -8.96 24.01
CA GLU A 323 25.39 -9.56 23.66
C GLU A 323 25.92 -8.99 22.35
N VAL A 324 25.05 -8.75 21.36
CA VAL A 324 25.40 -8.05 20.12
C VAL A 324 25.92 -6.65 20.42
N ILE A 325 25.27 -5.89 21.31
CA ILE A 325 25.73 -4.56 21.75
C ILE A 325 27.08 -4.66 22.45
N ALA A 326 27.24 -5.58 23.40
CA ALA A 326 28.49 -5.76 24.13
C ALA A 326 29.65 -6.10 23.19
N ARG A 327 29.40 -6.95 22.18
CA ARG A 327 30.37 -7.31 21.15
C ARG A 327 30.72 -6.13 20.25
N GLY A 328 29.71 -5.38 19.80
CA GLY A 328 29.89 -4.15 19.02
C GLY A 328 30.79 -3.13 19.74
N ILE A 329 30.54 -2.91 21.03
CA ILE A 329 31.36 -2.04 21.88
C ILE A 329 32.80 -2.58 21.97
N ALA A 330 32.98 -3.88 22.21
CA ALA A 330 34.30 -4.49 22.34
C ALA A 330 35.13 -4.42 21.05
N ASP A 331 34.48 -4.56 19.90
CA ASP A 331 35.11 -4.49 18.58
C ASP A 331 35.36 -3.04 18.11
N GLY A 332 34.97 -2.04 18.91
CA GLY A 332 35.07 -0.64 18.54
C GLY A 332 34.19 -0.28 17.34
N TYR A 333 33.13 -1.04 17.09
CA TYR A 333 32.07 -0.62 16.18
C TYR A 333 31.61 0.74 16.71
N GLY A 334 31.75 1.80 15.92
CA GLY A 334 31.50 3.16 16.40
C GLY A 334 30.00 3.46 16.43
N CYS A 335 29.52 4.12 17.48
CA CYS A 335 28.26 4.89 17.45
C CYS A 335 28.41 6.13 16.54
N ARG A 336 29.07 6.02 15.38
CA ARG A 336 29.08 7.12 14.41
C ARG A 336 27.67 7.21 13.84
N GLY A 337 26.84 7.99 14.52
CA GLY A 337 25.84 8.82 13.87
C GLY A 337 26.55 9.65 12.80
N SER A 338 26.48 9.15 11.58
CA SER A 338 26.63 9.91 10.34
C SER A 338 26.04 9.11 9.17
N ASP A 339 25.01 8.28 9.44
CA ASP A 339 24.04 7.84 8.44
C ASP A 339 22.70 8.58 8.67
N ASP A 340 22.72 9.72 9.37
CA ASP A 340 21.63 10.70 9.23
C ASP A 340 21.56 11.21 7.76
N ASP A 341 22.53 10.87 6.90
CA ASP A 341 22.46 11.05 5.44
C ASP A 341 21.42 10.16 4.74
N MET A 342 20.79 9.20 5.42
CA MET A 342 19.59 8.54 4.88
C MET A 342 18.37 9.48 4.92
N SER A 343 18.43 10.63 5.62
CA SER A 343 17.36 11.62 5.61
C SER A 343 17.53 12.77 4.60
N GLU A 344 18.63 12.83 3.84
CA GLU A 344 18.75 13.75 2.69
C GLU A 344 18.86 12.98 1.37
N SER A 345 19.60 11.86 1.31
CA SER A 345 19.76 11.10 0.06
C SER A 345 18.53 10.31 -0.39
N GLU A 346 17.58 9.98 0.51
CA GLU A 346 16.29 9.39 0.11
C GLU A 346 15.29 10.44 -0.43
N TYR A 347 15.58 11.73 -0.30
CA TYR A 347 14.73 12.83 -0.80
C TYR A 347 15.19 13.41 -2.14
N GLU A 348 16.39 13.07 -2.63
CA GLU A 348 16.99 13.68 -3.83
C GLU A 348 16.93 12.84 -5.12
N ASP A 349 16.54 11.57 -5.09
CA ASP A 349 16.56 10.73 -6.30
C ASP A 349 15.21 10.76 -7.04
N TYR A 350 14.90 11.91 -7.66
CA TYR A 350 13.92 12.01 -8.73
C TYR A 350 14.67 12.03 -10.07
N PRO A 351 14.54 11.00 -10.93
CA PRO A 351 14.75 11.24 -12.36
C PRO A 351 13.64 12.20 -12.81
N GLU A 352 14.01 13.40 -13.27
CA GLU A 352 13.13 14.21 -14.09
C GLU A 352 12.63 13.32 -15.23
N GLU A 353 11.31 13.13 -15.31
CA GLU A 353 10.72 12.51 -16.49
C GLU A 353 11.08 13.42 -17.67
N ASP A 354 11.90 12.90 -18.58
CA ASP A 354 12.18 13.49 -19.88
C ASP A 354 10.84 13.77 -20.57
N SER A 355 10.38 15.01 -20.49
CA SER A 355 9.34 15.53 -21.36
C SER A 355 9.96 15.68 -22.74
N ASP A 356 9.82 14.66 -23.57
CA ASP A 356 9.98 14.78 -25.02
C ASP A 356 8.88 15.74 -25.55
N GLU A 357 9.12 17.04 -25.41
CA GLU A 357 8.44 18.09 -26.16
C GLU A 357 9.04 18.11 -27.58
N ASP A 358 8.50 17.27 -28.47
CA ASP A 358 8.60 17.49 -29.91
C ASP A 358 7.74 18.71 -30.28
N SER A 359 8.29 19.91 -30.10
CA SER A 359 7.78 21.13 -30.72
C SER A 359 8.39 21.27 -32.12
N GLU A 360 7.68 20.78 -33.14
CA GLU A 360 7.95 21.15 -34.53
C GLU A 360 7.50 22.60 -34.76
N ASP A 361 8.48 23.48 -34.78
CA ASP A 361 8.41 24.90 -35.13
C ASP A 361 8.53 25.01 -36.66
N ASP A 362 7.41 25.06 -37.38
CA ASP A 362 7.38 25.46 -38.79
C ASP A 362 6.91 26.92 -38.88
N SER A 363 7.90 27.80 -38.88
CA SER A 363 7.79 29.19 -39.28
C SER A 363 7.74 29.28 -40.81
N ASP A 364 6.58 29.61 -41.39
CA ASP A 364 6.50 30.19 -42.73
C ASP A 364 5.91 31.60 -42.65
N ASP A 365 6.84 32.56 -42.70
CA ASP A 365 6.61 33.96 -43.02
C ASP A 365 6.38 34.06 -44.54
N ASP A 366 5.16 34.43 -44.96
CA ASP A 366 5.10 35.37 -46.07
C ASP A 366 3.83 36.24 -46.10
N SER A 367 4.12 37.53 -46.02
CA SER A 367 3.30 38.70 -46.16
C SER A 367 2.42 38.80 -47.43
N LYS A 368 1.26 39.46 -47.25
CA LYS A 368 0.51 40.31 -48.22
C LYS A 368 -0.17 39.54 -49.37
N GLU A 369 -1.41 39.82 -49.78
CA GLU A 369 -2.05 41.10 -50.00
C GLU A 369 -3.56 40.87 -50.34
N ASN A 370 -4.40 41.85 -49.98
CA ASN A 370 -5.61 42.31 -50.67
C ASN A 370 -6.89 41.46 -50.84
N GLY A 371 -8.00 42.11 -50.45
CA GLY A 371 -9.36 41.96 -51.00
C GLY A 371 -10.24 41.02 -50.15
N GLY A 372 -11.19 41.45 -49.33
CA GLY A 372 -12.20 42.48 -49.60
C GLY A 372 -13.40 41.85 -50.31
N PHE A 373 -14.41 41.37 -49.58
CA PHE A 373 -15.81 41.77 -49.70
C PHE A 373 -16.73 41.00 -48.74
N GLN A 374 -17.78 41.71 -48.33
CA GLN A 374 -19.02 41.28 -47.65
C GLN A 374 -19.63 40.03 -48.33
N ALA A 375 -20.42 39.18 -47.67
CA ALA A 375 -21.43 39.39 -46.64
C ALA A 375 -21.65 38.12 -45.81
#